data_AF-A0A8K0K7Z1-F1
#
_entry.id   AF-A0A8K0K7Z1-F1
#
_cell.length_a   1.000
_cell.length_b   1.000
_cell.length_c   1.000
_cell.angle_alpha   90.00
_cell.angle_beta   90.00
_cell.angle_gamma   90.00
#
_symmetry.space_group_name_H-M   'P 1'
#
loop_
_entity.id
_entity.type
_entity.pdbx_description
1 polymer ?
#
loop_
_entity_poly.entity_id
_entity_poly.type
_entity_poly.pdbx_seq_one_letter_code
_entity_poly.pdbx_strand_id
1 'polypeptide(L)'
;MYILDIGNFPIISLFYQFQGKFTTKSDVWSFAVTLWEILTFAREQPFEDLTDEKVLENATHYIKEDNEQLLLPQPINCPKEIYDLMCECWQRNERDRPNFREIHLFLQRKNLGYKPEMD
;
A
#
# COMPACT_ATOMS: atom_id res chain seq x y z
N MET A 1 -5.13 -13.19 10.01
CA MET A 1 -4.12 -12.51 9.17
C MET A 1 -4.88 -12.05 7.95
N TYR A 2 -5.26 -10.77 7.91
CA TYR A 2 -6.20 -10.18 6.94
C TYR A 2 -5.80 -10.33 5.46
N ILE A 3 -4.62 -10.89 5.19
CA ILE A 3 -4.11 -11.14 3.84
C ILE A 3 -4.91 -12.25 3.11
N LEU A 4 -5.76 -13.06 3.78
CA LEU A 4 -6.47 -14.17 3.11
C LEU A 4 -7.93 -14.43 3.53
N ASP A 5 -8.58 -13.60 4.34
CA ASP A 5 -9.98 -13.86 4.71
C ASP A 5 -10.95 -13.48 3.58
N ILE A 6 -11.42 -14.51 2.90
CA ILE A 6 -12.55 -14.56 1.96
C ILE A 6 -13.80 -14.09 2.73
N GLY A 7 -13.99 -12.77 2.85
CA GLY A 7 -15.13 -12.28 3.62
C GLY A 7 -15.13 -10.81 4.03
N ASN A 8 -14.42 -9.94 3.33
CA ASN A 8 -14.84 -8.55 3.06
C ASN A 8 -13.78 -7.89 2.19
N PHE A 9 -14.24 -7.29 1.10
CA PHE A 9 -13.47 -6.87 -0.07
C PHE A 9 -12.08 -6.28 0.26
N PRO A 10 -10.99 -7.00 -0.03
CA PRO A 10 -9.66 -6.42 0.16
C PRO A 10 -9.44 -5.39 -0.94
N ILE A 11 -8.95 -4.22 -0.57
CA ILE A 11 -8.56 -3.10 -1.43
C ILE A 11 -7.69 -3.50 -2.63
N ILE A 12 -6.92 -4.58 -2.47
CA ILE A 12 -6.29 -5.36 -3.52
C ILE A 12 -7.28 -5.56 -4.68
N SER A 13 -8.44 -6.18 -4.43
CA SER A 13 -9.50 -6.43 -5.42
C SER A 13 -10.00 -5.15 -6.10
N LEU A 14 -10.06 -4.01 -5.41
CA LEU A 14 -10.45 -2.72 -6.00
C LEU A 14 -9.37 -2.07 -6.88
N PHE A 15 -8.11 -2.49 -6.79
CA PHE A 15 -7.12 -2.12 -7.81
C PHE A 15 -7.08 -3.18 -8.93
N TYR A 16 -7.19 -4.46 -8.59
CA TYR A 16 -7.18 -5.59 -9.54
C TYR A 16 -8.41 -5.61 -10.47
N GLN A 17 -9.61 -5.25 -9.97
CA GLN A 17 -10.85 -5.17 -10.76
C GLN A 17 -10.80 -4.07 -11.82
N PHE A 18 -10.04 -2.99 -11.58
CA PHE A 18 -10.12 -1.78 -12.39
C PHE A 18 -9.06 -1.66 -13.48
N GLN A 19 -7.92 -2.36 -13.37
CA GLN A 19 -6.95 -2.45 -14.49
C GLN A 19 -7.07 -3.74 -15.32
N GLY A 20 -7.70 -4.80 -14.78
CA GLY A 20 -7.92 -6.07 -15.48
C GLY A 20 -6.63 -6.77 -15.96
N LYS A 21 -5.46 -6.31 -15.50
CA LYS A 21 -4.14 -6.80 -15.90
C LYS A 21 -3.26 -6.91 -14.67
N PHE A 22 -2.85 -8.13 -14.36
CA PHE A 22 -1.83 -8.41 -13.37
C PHE A 22 -0.48 -7.95 -13.94
N THR A 23 0.11 -6.92 -13.35
CA THR A 23 1.44 -6.43 -13.73
C THR A 23 2.34 -6.39 -12.50
N THR A 24 3.66 -6.41 -12.72
CA THR A 24 4.60 -6.20 -11.62
C THR A 24 4.37 -4.85 -10.91
N LYS A 25 3.77 -3.86 -11.60
CA LYS A 25 3.45 -2.56 -11.03
C LYS A 25 2.18 -2.56 -10.18
N SER A 26 1.20 -3.45 -10.46
CA SER A 26 0.10 -3.70 -9.52
C SER A 26 0.61 -4.38 -8.25
N ASP A 27 1.59 -5.29 -8.36
CA ASP A 27 2.18 -5.95 -7.18
C ASP A 27 2.95 -4.98 -6.29
N VAL A 28 3.62 -3.97 -6.88
CA VAL A 28 4.26 -2.88 -6.12
C VAL A 28 3.23 -2.09 -5.30
N TRP A 29 2.06 -1.82 -5.87
CA TRP A 29 0.99 -1.11 -5.18
C TRP A 29 0.47 -1.92 -3.99
N SER A 30 0.16 -3.20 -4.22
CA SER A 30 -0.28 -4.13 -3.17
C SER A 30 0.79 -4.33 -2.09
N PHE A 31 2.07 -4.37 -2.46
CA PHE A 31 3.18 -4.46 -1.50
C PHE A 31 3.21 -3.27 -0.53
N ALA A 32 2.92 -2.05 -0.99
CA ALA A 32 2.87 -0.89 -0.11
C ALA A 32 1.69 -0.94 0.87
N VAL A 33 0.54 -1.51 0.47
CA VAL A 33 -0.56 -1.82 1.40
C VAL A 33 -0.10 -2.83 2.46
N THR A 34 0.56 -3.92 2.04
CA THR A 34 1.11 -4.91 2.98
C THR A 34 2.15 -4.30 3.91
N LEU A 35 3.01 -3.39 3.42
CA LEU A 35 3.98 -2.69 4.26
C LEU A 35 3.29 -1.80 5.30
N TRP A 36 2.19 -1.13 4.91
CA TRP A 36 1.35 -0.37 5.83
C TRP A 36 0.75 -1.28 6.92
N GLU A 37 0.19 -2.43 6.54
CA GLU A 37 -0.35 -3.42 7.48
C GLU A 37 0.71 -3.96 8.45
N ILE A 38 1.94 -4.19 7.96
CA ILE A 38 3.06 -4.62 8.81
C ILE A 38 3.36 -3.55 9.87
N LEU A 39 3.38 -2.27 9.49
CA LEU A 39 3.72 -1.17 10.40
C LEU A 39 2.59 -0.81 11.37
N THR A 40 1.33 -1.10 11.04
CA THR A 40 0.19 -1.03 11.98
C THR A 40 0.03 -2.30 12.81
N PHE A 41 0.95 -3.27 12.67
CA PHE A 41 0.87 -4.60 13.30
C PHE A 41 -0.45 -5.33 12.99
N ALA A 42 -1.03 -5.06 11.82
CA ALA A 42 -2.33 -5.54 11.37
C ALA A 42 -3.47 -5.29 12.39
N ARG A 43 -3.37 -4.22 13.18
CA ARG A 43 -4.39 -3.82 14.16
C ARG A 43 -5.49 -2.95 13.56
N GLU A 44 -5.17 -2.26 12.48
CA GLU A 44 -6.06 -1.35 11.76
C GLU A 44 -6.36 -1.94 10.40
N GLN A 45 -7.61 -1.83 9.96
CA GLN A 45 -7.95 -2.18 8.60
C GLN A 45 -7.67 -1.00 7.66
N PRO A 46 -7.09 -1.25 6.48
CA PRO A 46 -7.02 -0.23 5.45
C PRO A 46 -8.40 0.41 5.18
N PHE A 47 -8.50 1.73 5.29
CA PHE A 47 -9.75 2.49 5.16
C PHE A 47 -10.89 2.07 6.11
N GLU A 48 -10.57 1.62 7.34
CA GLU A 48 -11.55 1.16 8.34
C GLU A 48 -12.71 2.14 8.61
N ASP A 49 -12.46 3.45 8.51
CA ASP A 49 -13.47 4.49 8.72
C ASP A 49 -14.43 4.69 7.52
N LEU A 50 -14.17 4.04 6.38
CA LEU A 50 -14.97 4.16 5.17
C LEU A 50 -15.98 3.00 5.05
N THR A 51 -17.15 3.30 4.49
CA THR A 51 -18.10 2.27 4.05
C THR A 51 -17.62 1.63 2.75
N ASP A 52 -18.08 0.42 2.43
CA ASP A 52 -17.75 -0.27 1.18
C ASP A 52 -18.01 0.61 -0.07
N GLU A 53 -19.12 1.37 -0.08
CA GLU A 53 -19.43 2.33 -1.14
C GLU A 53 -18.37 3.43 -1.27
N LYS A 54 -17.91 4.00 -0.14
CA LYS A 54 -16.88 5.04 -0.13
C LYS A 54 -15.51 4.50 -0.55
N VAL A 55 -15.22 3.23 -0.23
CA VAL A 55 -14.00 2.57 -0.72
C VAL A 55 -14.05 2.41 -2.25
N LEU A 56 -15.21 2.04 -2.80
CA LEU A 56 -15.42 1.98 -4.25
C LEU A 56 -15.35 3.35 -4.92
N GLU A 57 -15.91 4.38 -4.30
CA GLU A 57 -15.81 5.76 -4.75
C GLU A 57 -14.33 6.22 -4.77
N ASN A 58 -13.59 5.93 -3.69
CA ASN A 58 -12.16 6.23 -3.62
C ASN A 58 -11.37 5.58 -4.77
N ALA A 59 -11.63 4.29 -5.04
CA ALA A 59 -11.02 3.59 -6.18
C ALA A 59 -11.36 4.25 -7.52
N THR A 60 -12.56 4.83 -7.64
CA THR A 60 -12.96 5.56 -8.85
C THR A 60 -12.16 6.87 -9.02
N HIS A 61 -11.81 7.57 -7.94
CA HIS A 61 -10.95 8.78 -8.02
C HIS A 61 -9.55 8.46 -8.54
N TYR A 62 -8.98 7.29 -8.20
CA TYR A 62 -7.74 6.79 -8.81
C TYR A 62 -7.83 6.64 -10.34
N ILE A 63 -9.03 6.60 -10.93
CA ILE A 63 -9.26 6.45 -12.37
C ILE A 63 -9.65 7.76 -13.03
N LYS A 64 -10.41 8.61 -12.35
CA LYS A 64 -10.93 9.87 -12.91
C LYS A 64 -9.88 10.96 -13.12
N GLU A 65 -8.72 10.85 -12.47
CA GLU A 65 -7.62 11.83 -12.51
C GLU A 65 -8.00 13.20 -11.95
N ASP A 66 -8.92 13.21 -10.99
CA ASP A 66 -9.37 14.41 -10.27
C ASP A 66 -8.46 14.76 -9.07
N ASN A 67 -7.51 13.88 -8.70
CA ASN A 67 -6.66 14.01 -7.52
C ASN A 67 -7.42 14.01 -6.19
N GLU A 68 -8.64 13.47 -6.17
CA GLU A 68 -9.48 13.39 -4.96
C GLU A 68 -9.31 12.06 -4.22
N GLN A 69 -8.39 11.19 -4.69
CA GLN A 69 -8.15 9.91 -4.05
C GLN A 69 -7.58 10.06 -2.63
N LEU A 70 -8.12 9.28 -1.72
CA LEU A 70 -7.64 9.09 -0.36
C LEU A 70 -6.53 8.03 -0.34
N LEU A 71 -5.44 8.37 0.36
CA LEU A 71 -4.34 7.47 0.68
C LEU A 71 -4.53 6.93 2.10
N LEU A 72 -3.94 5.77 2.38
CA LEU A 72 -3.85 5.27 3.75
C LEU A 72 -2.99 6.24 4.60
N PRO A 73 -3.38 6.52 5.85
CA PRO A 73 -2.65 7.45 6.69
C PRO A 73 -1.28 6.89 7.09
N GLN A 74 -0.35 7.77 7.46
CA GLN A 74 0.94 7.35 8.00
C GLN A 74 0.75 6.56 9.32
N PRO A 75 1.25 5.32 9.44
CA PRO A 75 1.15 4.55 10.68
C PRO A 75 1.88 5.23 11.85
N ILE A 76 1.39 4.99 13.06
CA ILE A 76 2.04 5.46 14.28
C ILE A 76 3.44 4.82 14.38
N ASN A 77 4.46 5.65 14.61
CA ASN A 77 5.88 5.27 14.63
C ASN A 77 6.49 4.85 13.27
N CYS A 78 5.79 5.05 12.15
CA CYS A 78 6.39 4.88 10.82
C CYS A 78 7.32 6.08 10.50
N PRO A 79 8.60 5.85 10.17
CA PRO A 79 9.48 6.92 9.68
C PRO A 79 8.90 7.56 8.42
N LYS A 80 8.99 8.90 8.31
CA LYS A 80 8.40 9.65 7.19
C LYS A 80 8.85 9.11 5.84
N GLU A 81 10.12 8.75 5.71
CA GLU A 81 10.67 8.30 4.43
C GLU A 81 10.17 6.91 4.02
N ILE A 82 9.76 6.07 4.98
CA ILE A 82 9.11 4.80 4.69
C ILE A 82 7.69 5.04 4.19
N TYR A 83 6.98 6.02 4.79
CA TYR A 83 5.67 6.43 4.31
C TYR A 83 5.73 7.09 2.93
N ASP A 84 6.72 7.96 2.68
CA ASP A 84 6.94 8.58 1.37
C ASP A 84 7.13 7.49 0.29
N LEU A 85 7.89 6.42 0.60
CA LEU A 85 8.03 5.25 -0.29
C LEU A 85 6.69 4.56 -0.57
N MET A 86 5.80 4.42 0.42
CA MET A 86 4.46 3.88 0.20
C MET A 86 3.66 4.77 -0.75
N CYS A 87 3.70 6.09 -0.56
CA CYS A 87 3.05 7.05 -1.45
C CYS A 87 3.58 6.99 -2.89
N GLU A 88 4.89 6.76 -3.08
CA GLU A 88 5.48 6.51 -4.40
C GLU A 88 4.97 5.21 -5.04
N CYS A 89 4.77 4.15 -4.25
CA CYS A 89 4.17 2.90 -4.73
C CYS A 89 2.68 3.07 -5.10
N TRP A 90 1.98 4.02 -4.47
CA TRP A 90 0.59 4.36 -4.75
C TRP A 90 0.39 5.39 -5.85
N GLN A 91 1.45 5.75 -6.59
CA GLN A 91 1.32 6.63 -7.75
C GLN A 91 0.35 6.05 -8.77
N ARG A 92 -0.52 6.92 -9.28
CA ARG A 92 -1.51 6.59 -10.30
C ARG A 92 -0.84 5.96 -11.53
N ASN A 93 0.13 6.67 -12.11
CA ASN A 93 0.88 6.21 -13.26
C ASN A 93 1.86 5.10 -12.85
N GLU A 94 1.67 3.90 -13.40
CA GLU A 94 2.50 2.73 -13.16
C GLU A 94 3.99 2.96 -13.44
N ARG A 95 4.32 3.88 -14.35
CA ARG A 95 5.72 4.21 -14.69
C ARG A 95 6.43 4.98 -13.58
N ASP A 96 5.66 5.71 -12.77
CA ASP A 96 6.19 6.55 -11.69
C ASP A 96 6.35 5.75 -10.39
N ARG A 97 5.71 4.58 -10.30
CA ARG A 97 5.95 3.64 -9.19
C ARG A 97 7.39 3.12 -9.26
N PRO A 98 8.08 2.94 -8.14
CA PRO A 98 9.37 2.27 -8.12
C PRO A 98 9.26 0.81 -8.56
N ASN A 99 10.40 0.17 -8.84
CA ASN A 99 10.46 -1.28 -8.99
C ASN A 99 10.93 -1.95 -7.68
N PHE A 100 10.71 -3.25 -7.55
CA PHE A 100 11.09 -3.99 -6.34
C PHE A 100 12.58 -3.90 -5.98
N ARG A 101 13.47 -3.72 -6.96
CA ARG A 101 14.91 -3.55 -6.70
C ARG A 101 15.18 -2.21 -6.02
N GLU A 102 14.52 -1.13 -6.45
CA GLU A 102 14.62 0.20 -5.82
C GLU A 102 14.07 0.17 -4.40
N ILE A 103 12.88 -0.42 -4.21
CA ILE A 103 12.23 -0.62 -2.91
C ILE A 103 13.17 -1.39 -1.97
N HIS A 104 13.71 -2.53 -2.43
CA HIS A 104 14.61 -3.36 -1.64
C HIS A 104 15.86 -2.60 -1.20
N LEU A 105 16.54 -1.91 -2.14
CA LEU A 105 17.75 -1.13 -1.84
C LEU A 105 17.46 0.03 -0.88
N PHE A 106 16.28 0.65 -0.97
CA PHE A 106 15.86 1.67 -0.03
C PHE A 106 15.67 1.11 1.38
N LEU A 107 14.88 0.04 1.52
CA LEU A 107 14.61 -0.59 2.82
C LEU A 107 15.88 -1.17 3.45
N GLN A 108 16.74 -1.79 2.65
CA GLN A 108 18.03 -2.30 3.11
C GLN A 108 18.91 -1.19 3.69
N ARG A 109 18.96 -0.01 3.02
CA ARG A 109 19.71 1.15 3.51
C ARG A 109 19.16 1.68 4.83
N LYS A 110 17.84 1.67 5.01
CA LYS A 110 17.18 2.09 6.26
C LYS A 110 17.38 1.10 7.41
N ASN A 111 17.60 -0.18 7.09
CA ASN A 111 17.91 -1.23 8.07
C ASN A 111 19.42 -1.41 8.33
N LEU A 112 20.30 -0.57 7.75
CA LEU A 112 21.74 -0.68 7.99
C LEU A 112 22.06 -0.51 9.48
N GLY A 113 22.80 -1.48 10.03
CA GLY A 113 23.19 -1.48 11.44
C GLY A 113 22.15 -2.07 12.38
N TYR A 114 20.96 -2.43 11.90
CA TYR A 114 20.02 -3.24 12.68
C TYR A 114 20.64 -4.62 12.90
N LYS A 115 20.85 -4.97 14.16
CA LYS A 115 21.19 -6.32 14.60
C LYS A 115 19.98 -6.83 15.38
N PRO A 116 19.26 -7.85 14.89
CA PRO A 116 18.22 -8.46 15.69
C PRO A 116 18.87 -9.02 16.96
N GLU A 117 18.28 -8.75 18.12
CA GLU A 117 18.62 -9.48 19.33
C GLU A 117 18.29 -10.95 19.07
N MET A 118 19.31 -11.80 19.10
CA MET A 118 19.12 -13.24 19.02
C MET A 118 18.77 -13.70 20.44
N ASP A 119 17.48 -13.85 20.71
CA ASP A 119 16.98 -14.61 21.86
C ASP A 119 17.22 -16.11 21.66
#